data_AF-A0AAE0JCC9-F1
#
_entry.id   AF-A0AAE0JCC9-F1
#
_cell.length_a   1.000
_cell.length_b   1.000
_cell.length_c   1.000
_cell.angle_alpha   90.00
_cell.angle_beta   90.00
_cell.angle_gamma   90.00
#
_symmetry.space_group_name_H-M   'P 1'
#
loop_
_entity.id
_entity.type
_entity.pdbx_description
1 polymer ?
#
loop_
_entity_poly.entity_id
_entity_poly.type
_entity_poly.pdbx_seq_one_letter_code
_entity_poly.pdbx_strand_id
1 'polypeptide(L)'
;MGDTPAVCLTQDIPSSYQGEEKEGEEKEGEEKEGEKREGEEKEKNQEDNDSGYDQEDPISILLLGCGDLRKILFTINHDARNILLLTLLIDMDSQPPLPPSLHDLFPIYYHLYLPPRLANLIVSQARKLVDVSDSLQAWHKSTYGRGGIRFCDSYSLSRVREIWQCWAQFDGNEPTITDLKAKFEADLAATRDVKTDERVDSTGRGLVYTAVRSAAPAVDDDMHHLNDLHQWFWRVGLISMSLTKESTQVNPMFVTPDGHVRMHWGLDPLLGFPLAEAYTRMVDEPEGWGADDVSSRQKVVALVMGKFAAWCQSFKDAWAEGSVVTRWFVGDAVAFGHTLQGLASGSIRTPHWYRSRHSFRPLKLDGEDYQPDSSTPAPLSFMVIDTSNLIDDLGALNVLVATSPVLENNLAATLYTEILTRYHRTYKEEADNLLCGPLSTVALLLGLFCVEHSTNTSPYPSQDAMTYQMMKNGSAKPRDVPPKLYQPYERLRWKRPIAH
;
A
#
# COMPACT_ATOMS: atom_id res chain seq x y z
N MET A 1 17.68 -4.43 11.17
CA MET A 1 16.57 -4.26 10.21
C MET A 1 16.30 -5.61 9.53
N GLY A 2 15.07 -5.88 9.12
CA GLY A 2 14.72 -7.11 8.40
C GLY A 2 14.94 -7.00 6.89
N ASP A 3 14.61 -8.08 6.17
CA ASP A 3 14.42 -8.02 4.72
C ASP A 3 13.33 -6.99 4.38
N THR A 4 13.42 -6.40 3.19
CA THR A 4 12.68 -5.20 2.77
C THR A 4 11.78 -5.56 1.59
N PRO A 5 10.46 -5.78 1.80
CA PRO A 5 9.61 -6.33 0.76
C PRO A 5 9.40 -5.38 -0.43
N ALA A 6 9.05 -5.97 -1.56
CA ALA A 6 8.61 -5.26 -2.75
C ALA A 6 7.33 -5.89 -3.31
N VAL A 7 6.50 -5.06 -3.91
CA VAL A 7 5.27 -5.46 -4.58
C VAL A 7 5.25 -4.81 -5.96
N CYS A 8 4.79 -5.54 -6.95
CA CYS A 8 4.57 -5.09 -8.31
C CYS A 8 3.07 -5.23 -8.60
N LEU A 9 2.40 -4.18 -9.07
CA LEU A 9 0.99 -4.20 -9.42
C LEU A 9 0.83 -3.92 -10.92
N THR A 10 -0.14 -4.58 -11.55
CA THR A 10 -0.67 -4.16 -12.86
C THR A 10 -2.19 -4.08 -12.76
N GLN A 11 -2.76 -3.07 -13.40
CA GLN A 11 -4.20 -2.95 -13.59
C GLN A 11 -4.54 -3.38 -15.03
N ASP A 12 -4.82 -4.66 -15.22
CA ASP A 12 -4.91 -5.31 -16.55
C ASP A 12 -6.38 -5.46 -16.99
N ILE A 13 -6.87 -4.62 -17.90
CA ILE A 13 -8.24 -4.77 -18.46
C ILE A 13 -8.28 -6.04 -19.35
N PRO A 14 -9.10 -7.06 -19.04
CA PRO A 14 -9.10 -8.32 -19.79
C PRO A 14 -9.69 -8.16 -21.19
N SER A 15 -9.01 -8.72 -22.18
CA SER A 15 -9.50 -8.71 -23.57
C SER A 15 -10.51 -9.83 -23.84
N SER A 16 -11.73 -9.41 -24.16
CA SER A 16 -12.86 -10.20 -24.67
C SER A 16 -13.54 -11.20 -23.73
N TYR A 17 -14.87 -11.07 -23.66
CA TYR A 17 -15.75 -12.23 -23.90
C TYR A 17 -16.46 -11.96 -25.23
N GLN A 18 -16.26 -12.83 -26.23
CA GLN A 18 -17.05 -12.78 -27.45
C GLN A 18 -18.42 -13.41 -27.19
N GLY A 19 -19.49 -12.81 -27.71
CA GLY A 19 -20.84 -13.35 -27.56
C GLY A 19 -21.03 -14.61 -28.37
N GLU A 20 -21.68 -15.64 -27.79
CA GLU A 20 -22.27 -16.71 -28.59
C GLU A 20 -23.51 -16.17 -29.31
N GLU A 21 -23.37 -15.82 -30.58
CA GLU A 21 -24.54 -15.69 -31.46
C GLU A 21 -25.24 -17.05 -31.55
N LYS A 22 -26.53 -17.07 -31.24
CA LYS A 22 -27.43 -18.18 -31.57
C LYS A 22 -28.52 -17.67 -32.48
N GLU A 23 -28.33 -17.91 -33.78
CA GLU A 23 -29.40 -17.79 -34.77
C GLU A 23 -30.60 -18.66 -34.37
N GLY A 24 -31.80 -18.15 -34.62
CA GLY A 24 -33.06 -18.77 -34.25
C GLY A 24 -34.22 -18.02 -34.90
N GLU A 25 -34.38 -18.19 -36.21
CA GLU A 25 -35.53 -17.64 -36.93
C GLU A 25 -36.85 -18.18 -36.36
N GLU A 26 -37.85 -17.30 -36.18
CA GLU A 26 -39.12 -17.52 -36.88
C GLU A 26 -39.91 -16.20 -37.08
N LYS A 27 -40.93 -16.29 -37.94
CA LYS A 27 -41.64 -15.20 -38.65
C LYS A 27 -42.68 -14.48 -37.73
N GLU A 28 -43.48 -13.49 -38.13
CA GLU A 28 -44.14 -13.25 -39.43
C GLU A 28 -44.83 -11.85 -39.49
N GLY A 29 -45.27 -11.42 -40.69
CA GLY A 29 -45.98 -10.14 -40.96
C GLY A 29 -45.09 -9.10 -41.67
N GLU A 30 -45.25 -8.75 -42.96
CA GLU A 30 -46.40 -8.08 -43.63
C GLU A 30 -46.61 -6.62 -43.15
N GLU A 31 -46.75 -5.59 -44.00
CA GLU A 31 -46.99 -5.55 -45.47
C GLU A 31 -46.66 -4.15 -46.08
N LYS A 32 -46.69 -4.04 -47.42
CA LYS A 32 -46.76 -2.82 -48.28
C LYS A 32 -45.51 -1.91 -48.37
N GLU A 33 -44.88 -1.69 -49.53
CA GLU A 33 -45.32 -1.19 -50.87
C GLU A 33 -45.12 0.33 -51.05
N GLY A 34 -44.33 0.72 -52.07
CA GLY A 34 -44.11 2.12 -52.46
C GLY A 34 -42.93 2.27 -53.44
N GLU A 35 -43.20 2.44 -54.75
CA GLU A 35 -42.17 2.48 -55.80
C GLU A 35 -41.57 3.88 -56.07
N LYS A 36 -40.28 3.89 -56.50
CA LYS A 36 -39.63 4.90 -57.37
C LYS A 36 -39.37 6.29 -56.73
N ARG A 37 -38.35 7.07 -57.14
CA ARG A 37 -37.51 7.02 -58.35
C ARG A 37 -36.10 7.61 -58.16
N GLU A 38 -35.27 7.50 -59.20
CA GLU A 38 -33.86 7.94 -59.26
C GLU A 38 -33.62 9.43 -58.96
N GLY A 39 -32.43 9.74 -58.43
CA GLY A 39 -31.91 11.10 -58.26
C GLY A 39 -30.54 11.12 -57.58
N GLU A 40 -29.45 11.08 -58.37
CA GLU A 40 -28.08 11.24 -57.84
C GLU A 40 -27.80 12.72 -57.51
N GLU A 41 -27.48 13.05 -56.26
CA GLU A 41 -26.50 14.10 -55.99
C GLU A 41 -25.74 13.84 -54.67
N LYS A 42 -24.60 14.51 -54.51
CA LYS A 42 -23.57 14.12 -53.52
C LYS A 42 -23.60 15.00 -52.30
N GLU A 43 -23.74 14.40 -51.12
CA GLU A 43 -23.20 15.01 -49.90
C GLU A 43 -22.63 13.95 -48.96
N LYS A 44 -21.37 14.15 -48.55
CA LYS A 44 -20.64 13.26 -47.64
C LYS A 44 -20.92 13.72 -46.19
N ASN A 45 -22.12 13.44 -45.69
CA ASN A 45 -22.34 13.42 -44.25
C ASN A 45 -21.76 12.10 -43.72
N GLN A 46 -20.46 12.12 -43.49
CA GLN A 46 -19.80 11.09 -42.72
C GLN A 46 -20.07 11.41 -41.25
N GLU A 47 -21.08 10.77 -40.67
CA GLU A 47 -21.43 10.94 -39.26
C GLU A 47 -20.23 10.54 -38.39
N ASP A 48 -19.89 11.41 -37.43
CA ASP A 48 -18.84 11.15 -36.45
C ASP A 48 -19.34 10.06 -35.47
N ASN A 49 -19.11 8.80 -35.83
CA ASN A 49 -19.18 7.67 -34.91
C ASN A 49 -18.00 7.74 -33.93
N ASP A 50 -18.06 8.73 -33.04
CA ASP A 50 -17.23 8.84 -31.86
C ASP A 50 -17.67 7.81 -30.82
N SER A 51 -17.36 6.55 -31.13
CA SER A 51 -17.48 5.40 -30.22
C SER A 51 -16.10 4.79 -29.97
N GLY A 52 -15.08 5.64 -29.86
CA GLY A 52 -13.80 5.30 -29.26
C GLY A 52 -14.03 5.11 -27.76
N TYR A 53 -14.34 3.88 -27.35
CA TYR A 53 -14.23 3.52 -25.94
C TYR A 53 -12.75 3.62 -25.55
N ASP A 54 -12.42 4.58 -24.69
CA ASP A 54 -11.07 4.78 -24.15
C ASP A 54 -10.64 3.55 -23.35
N GLN A 55 -10.00 2.59 -24.03
CA GLN A 55 -9.36 1.46 -23.40
C GLN A 55 -8.01 1.94 -22.85
N GLU A 56 -8.04 2.51 -21.64
CA GLU A 56 -6.84 2.98 -20.94
C GLU A 56 -5.77 1.87 -20.85
N ASP A 57 -4.52 2.21 -21.22
CA ASP A 57 -3.39 1.26 -21.16
C ASP A 57 -3.13 0.78 -19.72
N PRO A 58 -2.80 -0.51 -19.52
CA PRO A 58 -2.71 -1.11 -18.19
C PRO A 58 -1.60 -0.50 -17.33
N ILE A 59 -2.01 0.16 -16.23
CA ILE A 59 -1.09 0.91 -15.37
C ILE A 59 -0.18 -0.06 -14.59
N SER A 60 1.12 0.01 -14.89
CA SER A 60 2.17 -0.74 -14.18
C SER A 60 2.77 0.07 -13.03
N ILE A 61 2.75 -0.50 -11.82
CA ILE A 61 3.18 0.16 -10.59
C ILE A 61 4.21 -0.69 -9.82
N LEU A 62 5.40 -0.15 -9.57
CA LEU A 62 6.43 -0.80 -8.74
C LEU A 62 6.51 -0.14 -7.36
N LEU A 63 6.42 -0.96 -6.32
CA LEU A 63 6.31 -0.52 -4.94
C LEU A 63 7.47 -1.17 -4.14
N LEU A 64 8.51 -0.40 -3.79
CA LEU A 64 9.73 -0.88 -3.12
C LEU A 64 9.87 -0.40 -1.66
N GLY A 65 10.06 -1.33 -0.71
CA GLY A 65 10.05 -0.99 0.72
C GLY A 65 8.63 -0.75 1.22
N CYS A 66 7.74 -1.66 0.82
CA CYS A 66 6.42 -1.25 0.38
C CYS A 66 5.41 -2.37 0.62
N GLY A 67 4.43 -2.17 1.53
CA GLY A 67 3.43 -3.19 1.87
C GLY A 67 2.58 -3.04 3.14
N ASP A 68 2.04 -1.90 3.57
CA ASP A 68 0.84 -1.88 4.47
C ASP A 68 -0.37 -1.92 3.55
N LEU A 69 -1.52 -2.54 3.84
CA LEU A 69 -2.54 -2.72 2.80
C LEU A 69 -3.17 -1.40 2.32
N ARG A 70 -3.36 -0.36 3.17
CA ARG A 70 -3.69 1.03 2.73
C ARG A 70 -2.72 1.56 1.69
N LYS A 71 -1.54 0.98 1.75
CA LYS A 71 -0.33 1.38 1.10
C LYS A 71 -0.01 0.29 -0.01
N ILE A 72 -0.60 -0.91 -0.09
CA ILE A 72 -0.72 -1.66 -1.37
C ILE A 72 -1.83 -1.06 -2.23
N LEU A 73 -2.56 -0.14 -1.61
CA LEU A 73 -3.28 0.95 -2.23
C LEU A 73 -2.40 2.29 -2.26
N PHE A 74 -1.10 2.32 -1.78
CA PHE A 74 -0.04 3.43 -1.69
C PHE A 74 1.49 3.45 -1.04
N THR A 75 2.47 2.67 -0.43
CA THR A 75 2.96 1.34 0.17
C THR A 75 4.08 1.40 1.28
N ILE A 76 3.98 0.65 2.43
CA ILE A 76 5.02 0.18 3.44
C ILE A 76 4.35 -0.36 4.75
N ASN A 77 4.55 -1.55 5.37
CA ASN A 77 5.22 -2.86 5.14
C ASN A 77 4.56 -3.96 6.05
N HIS A 78 4.12 -5.12 5.52
CA HIS A 78 3.26 -6.12 6.23
C HIS A 78 2.91 -7.45 5.48
N ASP A 79 3.24 -7.60 4.19
CA ASP A 79 2.99 -8.69 3.22
C ASP A 79 2.00 -9.81 3.54
N ALA A 80 2.37 -10.79 4.37
CA ALA A 80 1.55 -11.98 4.62
C ALA A 80 0.16 -11.64 5.18
N ARG A 81 0.03 -10.52 5.91
CA ARG A 81 -1.27 -9.99 6.40
C ARG A 81 -2.13 -9.48 5.27
N ASN A 82 -1.49 -8.81 4.31
CA ASN A 82 -2.15 -8.13 3.21
C ASN A 82 -2.77 -9.15 2.29
N ILE A 83 -2.00 -10.17 1.89
CA ILE A 83 -2.52 -11.28 1.08
C ILE A 83 -3.62 -12.02 1.84
N LEU A 84 -3.47 -12.26 3.15
CA LEU A 84 -4.55 -12.87 3.94
C LEU A 84 -5.82 -12.01 3.90
N LEU A 85 -5.71 -10.69 4.04
CA LEU A 85 -6.85 -9.78 3.95
C LEU A 85 -7.46 -9.70 2.54
N LEU A 86 -6.65 -9.66 1.48
CA LEU A 86 -7.15 -9.73 0.10
C LEU A 86 -7.89 -11.05 -0.16
N THR A 87 -7.39 -12.18 0.36
CA THR A 87 -8.11 -13.46 0.23
C THR A 87 -9.35 -13.55 1.12
N LEU A 88 -9.41 -12.85 2.27
CA LEU A 88 -10.64 -12.67 3.04
C LEU A 88 -11.69 -11.82 2.30
N LEU A 89 -11.27 -10.83 1.50
CA LEU A 89 -12.15 -10.05 0.63
C LEU A 89 -12.73 -10.88 -0.51
N ILE A 90 -11.90 -11.72 -1.12
CA ILE A 90 -12.28 -12.64 -2.20
C ILE A 90 -13.24 -13.73 -1.69
N ASP A 91 -12.95 -14.33 -0.54
CA ASP A 91 -13.79 -15.37 0.07
C ASP A 91 -15.03 -14.80 0.79
N MET A 92 -15.14 -13.48 0.97
CA MET A 92 -16.08 -12.82 1.90
C MET A 92 -17.49 -13.41 1.89
N ASP A 93 -18.08 -13.51 0.70
CA ASP A 93 -19.48 -13.93 0.51
C ASP A 93 -19.67 -15.46 0.60
N SER A 94 -18.57 -16.20 0.77
CA SER A 94 -18.49 -17.67 0.84
C SER A 94 -18.02 -18.21 2.20
N GLN A 95 -17.95 -17.39 3.27
CA GLN A 95 -17.56 -17.83 4.63
C GLN A 95 -18.78 -18.14 5.52
N PRO A 96 -19.15 -19.43 5.73
CA PRO A 96 -20.18 -19.79 6.71
C PRO A 96 -19.65 -19.74 8.17
N PRO A 97 -20.51 -19.61 9.19
CA PRO A 97 -21.97 -19.53 9.13
C PRO A 97 -22.53 -18.10 8.99
N LEU A 98 -21.67 -17.09 9.09
CA LEU A 98 -22.01 -15.67 8.87
C LEU A 98 -20.81 -15.01 8.16
N PRO A 99 -21.00 -14.41 6.98
CA PRO A 99 -19.91 -13.73 6.28
C PRO A 99 -19.41 -12.52 7.10
N PRO A 100 -18.10 -12.19 7.03
CA PRO A 100 -17.57 -10.97 7.63
C PRO A 100 -18.12 -9.74 6.89
N SER A 101 -18.43 -8.67 7.63
CA SER A 101 -18.71 -7.38 7.02
C SER A 101 -17.42 -6.66 6.61
N LEU A 102 -17.50 -5.69 5.69
CA LEU A 102 -16.37 -4.79 5.40
C LEU A 102 -15.86 -4.08 6.67
N HIS A 103 -16.75 -3.81 7.64
CA HIS A 103 -16.40 -3.22 8.93
C HIS A 103 -15.67 -4.19 9.89
N ASP A 104 -15.76 -5.51 9.69
CA ASP A 104 -14.99 -6.51 10.46
C ASP A 104 -13.53 -6.60 10.02
N LEU A 105 -13.24 -6.22 8.77
CA LEU A 105 -11.90 -6.26 8.19
C LEU A 105 -10.95 -5.22 8.80
N PHE A 106 -11.47 -4.05 9.19
CA PHE A 106 -10.66 -3.00 9.81
C PHE A 106 -10.09 -3.45 11.18
N PRO A 107 -10.89 -3.99 12.12
CA PRO A 107 -10.39 -4.70 13.29
C PRO A 107 -9.36 -5.77 12.93
N ILE A 108 -9.65 -6.67 11.98
CA ILE A 108 -8.74 -7.74 11.56
C ILE A 108 -7.36 -7.19 11.21
N TYR A 109 -7.27 -6.08 10.46
CA TYR A 109 -5.98 -5.55 10.01
C TYR A 109 -5.23 -4.74 11.08
N TYR A 110 -5.93 -3.89 11.86
CA TYR A 110 -5.30 -2.92 12.76
C TYR A 110 -5.33 -3.28 14.24
N HIS A 111 -6.38 -3.94 14.72
CA HIS A 111 -6.55 -4.14 16.15
C HIS A 111 -5.59 -5.22 16.67
N LEU A 112 -4.87 -4.88 17.73
CA LEU A 112 -3.92 -5.79 18.40
C LEU A 112 -4.63 -6.96 19.09
N TYR A 113 -5.93 -6.78 19.38
CA TYR A 113 -6.80 -7.79 19.99
C TYR A 113 -8.11 -7.92 19.20
N LEU A 114 -8.65 -9.13 19.13
CA LEU A 114 -9.86 -9.46 18.39
C LEU A 114 -10.86 -10.24 19.24
N PRO A 115 -12.18 -10.09 19.00
CA PRO A 115 -13.15 -11.06 19.50
C PRO A 115 -12.89 -12.43 18.84
N PRO A 116 -13.13 -13.56 19.53
CA PRO A 116 -12.78 -14.89 19.02
C PRO A 116 -13.34 -15.24 17.64
N ARG A 117 -14.49 -14.66 17.24
CA ARG A 117 -15.05 -14.77 15.87
C ARG A 117 -14.04 -14.37 14.80
N LEU A 118 -13.36 -13.24 14.97
CA LEU A 118 -12.45 -12.67 13.97
C LEU A 118 -11.05 -13.30 14.05
N ALA A 119 -10.61 -13.71 15.25
CA ALA A 119 -9.41 -14.52 15.39
C ALA A 119 -9.55 -15.88 14.67
N ASN A 120 -10.67 -16.59 14.89
CA ASN A 120 -10.98 -17.85 14.21
C ASN A 120 -11.09 -17.69 12.68
N LEU A 121 -11.60 -16.56 12.20
CA LEU A 121 -11.65 -16.26 10.76
C LEU A 121 -10.24 -16.18 10.16
N ILE A 122 -9.32 -15.42 10.78
CA ILE A 122 -7.90 -15.36 10.36
C ILE A 122 -7.27 -16.76 10.34
N VAL A 123 -7.51 -17.58 11.37
CA VAL A 123 -6.97 -18.94 11.50
C VAL A 123 -7.52 -19.86 10.40
N SER A 124 -8.82 -19.76 10.09
CA SER A 124 -9.45 -20.53 9.02
C SER A 124 -8.93 -20.14 7.64
N GLN A 125 -8.70 -18.85 7.39
CA GLN A 125 -8.11 -18.37 6.14
C GLN A 125 -6.64 -18.75 6.01
N ALA A 126 -5.87 -18.64 7.10
CA ALA A 126 -4.49 -19.10 7.14
C ALA A 126 -4.37 -20.60 6.80
N ARG A 127 -5.30 -21.44 7.28
CA ARG A 127 -5.39 -22.86 6.89
C ARG A 127 -5.68 -23.03 5.39
N LYS A 128 -6.74 -22.41 4.86
CA LYS A 128 -7.04 -22.39 3.41
C LYS A 128 -5.83 -22.00 2.55
N LEU A 129 -5.11 -20.96 2.96
CA LEU A 129 -3.91 -20.47 2.28
C LEU A 129 -2.75 -21.47 2.36
N VAL A 130 -2.60 -22.16 3.49
CA VAL A 130 -1.63 -23.25 3.66
C VAL A 130 -1.99 -24.49 2.84
N ASP A 131 -3.27 -24.76 2.57
CA ASP A 131 -3.67 -25.88 1.71
C ASP A 131 -3.36 -25.65 0.22
N VAL A 132 -3.19 -24.39 -0.22
CA VAL A 132 -2.94 -24.04 -1.64
C VAL A 132 -1.55 -23.50 -1.98
N SER A 133 -0.67 -23.26 -0.99
CA SER A 133 0.63 -22.60 -1.18
C SER A 133 1.88 -23.50 -1.15
N ASP A 134 1.76 -24.82 -1.32
CA ASP A 134 2.92 -25.74 -1.33
C ASP A 134 3.94 -25.47 -2.45
N SER A 135 3.50 -24.88 -3.57
CA SER A 135 4.35 -24.52 -4.71
C SER A 135 3.69 -23.41 -5.53
N LEU A 136 4.47 -22.72 -6.38
CA LEU A 136 3.93 -21.73 -7.32
C LEU A 136 2.85 -22.37 -8.21
N GLN A 137 3.07 -23.60 -8.69
CA GLN A 137 2.15 -24.33 -9.55
C GLN A 137 0.87 -24.79 -8.84
N ALA A 138 0.90 -24.98 -7.51
CA ALA A 138 -0.31 -25.19 -6.71
C ALA A 138 -1.04 -23.86 -6.49
N TRP A 139 -0.29 -22.82 -6.13
CA TRP A 139 -0.82 -21.48 -5.88
C TRP A 139 -1.54 -20.92 -7.11
N HIS A 140 -0.90 -20.89 -8.29
CA HIS A 140 -1.50 -20.38 -9.54
C HIS A 140 -2.71 -21.18 -10.04
N LYS A 141 -2.87 -22.44 -9.61
CA LYS A 141 -4.08 -23.23 -9.90
C LYS A 141 -5.27 -22.87 -9.00
N SER A 142 -5.00 -22.37 -7.79
CA SER A 142 -6.03 -21.93 -6.82
C SER A 142 -6.78 -20.69 -7.29
N THR A 143 -7.90 -20.37 -6.64
CA THR A 143 -8.70 -19.16 -6.91
C THR A 143 -7.86 -17.88 -6.80
N TYR A 144 -7.08 -17.74 -5.73
CA TYR A 144 -6.27 -16.54 -5.46
C TYR A 144 -5.11 -16.39 -6.45
N GLY A 145 -4.47 -17.50 -6.81
CA GLY A 145 -3.45 -17.50 -7.85
C GLY A 145 -4.04 -17.10 -9.19
N ARG A 146 -5.02 -17.88 -9.66
CA ARG A 146 -5.66 -17.70 -10.96
C ARG A 146 -6.17 -16.27 -11.17
N GLY A 147 -6.92 -15.73 -10.20
CA GLY A 147 -7.56 -14.42 -10.32
C GLY A 147 -6.62 -13.21 -10.26
N GLY A 148 -5.37 -13.34 -9.80
CA GLY A 148 -4.41 -12.24 -9.88
C GLY A 148 -3.42 -12.07 -8.71
N ILE A 149 -3.48 -12.85 -7.64
CA ILE A 149 -2.45 -12.79 -6.58
C ILE A 149 -1.30 -13.73 -6.96
N ARG A 150 -0.13 -13.19 -7.31
CA ARG A 150 1.02 -13.91 -7.90
C ARG A 150 2.28 -13.71 -7.08
N PHE A 151 3.20 -14.68 -7.12
CA PHE A 151 4.49 -14.53 -6.45
C PHE A 151 5.62 -14.45 -7.47
N CYS A 152 6.54 -13.50 -7.28
CA CYS A 152 7.68 -13.32 -8.20
C CYS A 152 8.65 -14.50 -8.15
N ASP A 153 8.67 -15.23 -7.03
CA ASP A 153 9.45 -16.44 -6.86
C ASP A 153 8.94 -17.37 -5.75
N SER A 154 9.43 -18.61 -5.81
CA SER A 154 9.19 -19.72 -4.89
C SER A 154 9.65 -19.44 -3.46
N TYR A 155 10.65 -18.57 -3.28
CA TYR A 155 11.12 -18.16 -1.96
C TYR A 155 10.13 -17.23 -1.27
N SER A 156 9.57 -16.27 -2.00
CA SER A 156 8.59 -15.30 -1.50
C SER A 156 7.31 -16.02 -1.07
N LEU A 157 6.83 -16.97 -1.88
CA LEU A 157 5.72 -17.86 -1.53
C LEU A 157 6.03 -18.67 -0.25
N SER A 158 7.20 -19.32 -0.18
CA SER A 158 7.55 -20.15 1.00
C SER A 158 7.76 -19.34 2.28
N ARG A 159 8.31 -18.12 2.22
CA ARG A 159 8.41 -17.22 3.38
C ARG A 159 7.03 -16.76 3.87
N VAL A 160 6.11 -16.44 2.97
CA VAL A 160 4.73 -16.06 3.33
C VAL A 160 3.94 -17.26 3.87
N ARG A 161 4.11 -18.45 3.27
CA ARG A 161 3.57 -19.74 3.76
C ARG A 161 3.95 -20.01 5.21
N GLU A 162 5.20 -19.80 5.59
CA GLU A 162 5.70 -20.00 6.96
C GLU A 162 4.95 -19.12 7.99
N ILE A 163 4.62 -17.89 7.60
CA ILE A 163 3.81 -16.98 8.43
C ILE A 163 2.37 -17.51 8.56
N TRP A 164 1.74 -17.94 7.45
CA TRP A 164 0.40 -18.53 7.51
C TRP A 164 0.35 -19.85 8.28
N GLN A 165 1.41 -20.67 8.23
CA GLN A 165 1.53 -21.88 9.04
C GLN A 165 1.56 -21.57 10.54
N CYS A 166 2.24 -20.48 10.95
CA CYS A 166 2.18 -19.99 12.33
C CYS A 166 0.75 -19.57 12.72
N TRP A 167 0.07 -18.77 11.90
CA TRP A 167 -1.28 -18.29 12.22
C TRP A 167 -2.35 -19.40 12.18
N ALA A 168 -2.17 -20.41 11.33
CA ALA A 168 -3.04 -21.59 11.27
C ALA A 168 -3.03 -22.43 12.57
N GLN A 169 -2.03 -22.26 13.43
CA GLN A 169 -1.87 -22.97 14.71
C GLN A 169 -2.50 -22.23 15.92
N PHE A 170 -3.00 -21.00 15.74
CA PHE A 170 -3.70 -20.27 16.82
C PHE A 170 -5.12 -20.85 17.06
N ASP A 171 -5.23 -21.97 17.78
CA ASP A 171 -6.50 -22.69 17.99
C ASP A 171 -7.38 -22.15 19.14
N GLY A 172 -6.90 -21.13 19.85
CA GLY A 172 -7.57 -20.48 20.98
C GLY A 172 -7.56 -21.26 22.30
N ASN A 173 -7.08 -22.52 22.33
CA ASN A 173 -7.22 -23.44 23.46
C ASN A 173 -5.91 -24.05 23.97
N GLU A 174 -4.81 -24.04 23.20
CA GLU A 174 -3.53 -24.56 23.67
C GLU A 174 -2.94 -23.79 24.88
N PRO A 175 -2.25 -24.48 25.82
CA PRO A 175 -1.46 -23.83 26.86
C PRO A 175 -0.44 -22.82 26.32
N THR A 176 0.13 -23.12 25.14
CA THR A 176 1.03 -22.29 24.33
C THR A 176 0.51 -20.86 24.13
N ILE A 177 -0.81 -20.66 24.09
CA ILE A 177 -1.44 -19.35 23.88
C ILE A 177 -1.33 -18.46 25.12
N THR A 178 -1.20 -19.04 26.32
CA THR A 178 -0.95 -18.27 27.55
C THR A 178 0.45 -17.66 27.51
N ASP A 179 1.45 -18.45 27.13
CA ASP A 179 2.83 -17.99 26.93
C ASP A 179 2.94 -16.99 25.77
N LEU A 180 2.25 -17.23 24.65
CA LEU A 180 2.20 -16.29 23.52
C LEU A 180 1.52 -14.97 23.90
N LYS A 181 0.45 -14.99 24.72
CA LYS A 181 -0.18 -13.75 25.22
C LYS A 181 0.74 -13.03 26.20
N ALA A 182 1.45 -13.74 27.08
CA ALA A 182 2.44 -13.14 27.97
C ALA A 182 3.61 -12.51 27.19
N LYS A 183 4.15 -13.20 26.18
CA LYS A 183 5.16 -12.66 25.25
C LYS A 183 4.62 -11.46 24.46
N PHE A 184 3.39 -11.51 23.98
CA PHE A 184 2.77 -10.40 23.25
C PHE A 184 2.65 -9.14 24.11
N GLU A 185 2.16 -9.26 25.35
CA GLU A 185 2.09 -8.11 26.28
C GLU A 185 3.50 -7.61 26.66
N ALA A 186 4.51 -8.50 26.76
CA ALA A 186 5.89 -8.13 27.08
C ALA A 186 6.63 -7.45 25.92
N ASP A 187 6.55 -7.98 24.69
CA ASP A 187 7.09 -7.37 23.47
C ASP A 187 6.37 -6.03 23.18
N LEU A 188 5.06 -5.94 23.43
CA LEU A 188 4.29 -4.69 23.35
C LEU A 188 4.67 -3.69 24.44
N ALA A 189 4.94 -4.14 25.67
CA ALA A 189 5.47 -3.29 26.74
C ALA A 189 6.85 -2.74 26.36
N ALA A 190 7.79 -3.59 25.95
CA ALA A 190 9.10 -3.16 25.45
C ALA A 190 9.00 -2.18 24.28
N THR A 191 8.06 -2.39 23.35
CA THR A 191 7.80 -1.47 22.23
C THR A 191 7.25 -0.11 22.69
N ARG A 192 6.47 -0.07 23.78
CA ARG A 192 6.02 1.19 24.41
C ARG A 192 7.15 1.87 25.16
N ASP A 193 7.94 1.11 25.92
CA ASP A 193 9.04 1.65 26.72
C ASP A 193 10.14 2.24 25.83
N VAL A 194 10.39 1.66 24.65
CA VAL A 194 11.26 2.23 23.61
C VAL A 194 10.76 3.58 23.06
N LYS A 195 9.48 3.95 23.17
CA LYS A 195 9.04 5.32 22.85
C LYS A 195 9.58 6.36 23.84
N THR A 196 9.87 5.96 25.08
CA THR A 196 10.44 6.84 26.11
C THR A 196 11.94 7.13 25.90
N ASP A 197 12.65 6.33 25.08
CA ASP A 197 14.07 6.51 24.73
C ASP A 197 14.27 7.55 23.61
N GLU A 198 13.88 8.81 23.91
CA GLU A 198 14.15 10.09 23.21
C GLU A 198 13.83 10.26 21.70
N ARG A 199 13.64 9.18 20.95
CA ARG A 199 13.69 9.17 19.46
C ARG A 199 12.32 9.24 18.77
N VAL A 200 11.24 9.02 19.51
CA VAL A 200 9.86 9.03 18.97
C VAL A 200 9.03 10.15 19.63
N ASP A 201 9.16 10.35 20.95
CA ASP A 201 8.51 11.44 21.69
C ASP A 201 9.37 12.74 21.75
N SER A 202 10.29 12.93 20.80
CA SER A 202 11.34 13.97 20.78
C SER A 202 10.87 15.43 20.89
N THR A 203 9.58 15.71 20.76
CA THR A 203 9.00 17.05 20.93
C THR A 203 8.79 17.45 22.40
N GLY A 204 9.01 16.53 23.35
CA GLY A 204 8.93 16.80 24.79
C GLY A 204 7.53 17.11 25.31
N ARG A 205 6.49 16.76 24.55
CA ARG A 205 5.08 17.05 24.85
C ARG A 205 4.11 15.86 24.69
N GLY A 206 4.60 14.68 24.29
CA GLY A 206 3.77 13.49 24.07
C GLY A 206 2.69 13.70 22.99
N LEU A 207 3.06 14.39 21.90
CA LEU A 207 2.18 14.75 20.78
C LEU A 207 2.66 14.08 19.49
N VAL A 208 1.78 13.32 18.83
CA VAL A 208 2.10 12.57 17.60
C VAL A 208 1.65 13.31 16.35
N TYR A 209 2.62 13.87 15.63
CA TYR A 209 2.40 14.78 14.48
C TYR A 209 2.03 14.10 13.18
N THR A 210 2.33 12.81 13.02
CA THR A 210 2.11 12.10 11.77
C THR A 210 0.62 12.10 11.38
N ALA A 211 -0.30 12.08 12.34
CA ALA A 211 -1.75 12.12 12.09
C ALA A 211 -2.27 13.50 11.63
N VAL A 212 -1.54 14.59 11.94
CA VAL A 212 -1.92 15.96 11.51
C VAL A 212 -1.69 16.11 10.01
N ARG A 213 -0.63 15.50 9.45
CA ARG A 213 -0.36 15.45 8.01
C ARG A 213 -1.51 14.82 7.23
N SER A 214 -2.04 13.72 7.79
CA SER A 214 -3.19 12.99 7.25
C SER A 214 -4.44 13.87 7.15
N ALA A 215 -4.53 14.96 7.92
CA ALA A 215 -5.62 15.94 7.86
C ALA A 215 -5.32 17.17 6.98
N ALA A 216 -4.11 17.33 6.45
CA ALA A 216 -3.77 18.47 5.62
C ALA A 216 -4.57 18.46 4.29
N PRO A 217 -5.00 19.63 3.76
CA PRO A 217 -4.74 20.98 4.26
C PRO A 217 -5.69 21.46 5.38
N ALA A 218 -6.68 20.66 5.79
CA ALA A 218 -7.71 21.02 6.78
C ALA A 218 -7.23 20.82 8.24
N VAL A 219 -6.09 21.43 8.58
CA VAL A 219 -5.52 21.42 9.94
C VAL A 219 -6.25 22.44 10.82
N ASP A 220 -6.76 21.98 11.97
CA ASP A 220 -7.46 22.78 12.99
C ASP A 220 -6.52 23.15 14.16
N ASP A 221 -6.91 24.09 15.02
CA ASP A 221 -6.20 24.43 16.26
C ASP A 221 -6.43 23.38 17.37
N ASP A 222 -7.57 22.68 17.41
CA ASP A 222 -7.89 21.63 18.40
C ASP A 222 -7.89 20.20 17.83
N MET A 223 -6.74 19.80 17.31
CA MET A 223 -6.48 18.41 16.90
C MET A 223 -5.95 17.51 18.04
N HIS A 224 -6.07 17.91 19.32
CA HIS A 224 -5.57 17.11 20.46
C HIS A 224 -6.19 15.70 20.50
N HIS A 225 -7.41 15.58 20.00
CA HIS A 225 -8.14 14.31 19.91
C HIS A 225 -7.50 13.26 18.96
N LEU A 226 -6.68 13.66 17.98
CA LEU A 226 -5.88 12.71 17.18
C LEU A 226 -4.78 12.06 18.03
N ASN A 227 -4.16 12.86 18.90
CA ASN A 227 -3.16 12.37 19.84
C ASN A 227 -3.78 11.47 20.92
N ASP A 228 -4.98 11.83 21.42
CA ASP A 228 -5.76 10.96 22.31
C ASP A 228 -6.05 9.59 21.65
N LEU A 229 -6.42 9.57 20.37
CA LEU A 229 -6.66 8.33 19.63
C LEU A 229 -5.38 7.51 19.43
N HIS A 230 -4.24 8.14 19.12
CA HIS A 230 -2.94 7.46 19.06
C HIS A 230 -2.57 6.83 20.40
N GLN A 231 -2.65 7.61 21.49
CA GLN A 231 -2.34 7.13 22.84
C GLN A 231 -3.32 6.05 23.29
N TRP A 232 -4.61 6.17 22.92
CA TRP A 232 -5.63 5.16 23.18
C TRP A 232 -5.31 3.85 22.43
N PHE A 233 -5.01 3.92 21.13
CA PHE A 233 -4.61 2.76 20.33
C PHE A 233 -3.36 2.09 20.91
N TRP A 234 -2.29 2.83 21.19
CA TRP A 234 -1.06 2.25 21.73
C TRP A 234 -1.21 1.73 23.16
N ARG A 235 -2.15 2.23 23.96
CA ARG A 235 -2.46 1.73 25.32
C ARG A 235 -3.40 0.51 25.34
N VAL A 236 -4.44 0.51 24.49
CA VAL A 236 -5.55 -0.45 24.54
C VAL A 236 -5.50 -1.48 23.40
N GLY A 237 -4.87 -1.14 22.28
CA GLY A 237 -4.74 -1.97 21.07
C GLY A 237 -5.92 -1.90 20.11
N LEU A 238 -6.85 -0.96 20.33
CA LEU A 238 -8.15 -0.81 19.65
C LEU A 238 -8.41 0.68 19.38
N ILE A 239 -9.15 1.05 18.32
CA ILE A 239 -9.64 2.44 18.16
C ILE A 239 -11.10 2.63 18.58
N SER A 240 -11.92 1.58 18.51
CA SER A 240 -13.28 1.62 19.05
C SER A 240 -13.28 1.46 20.57
N MET A 241 -14.06 2.27 21.28
CA MET A 241 -14.25 2.18 22.73
C MET A 241 -15.28 1.12 23.16
N SER A 242 -15.98 0.47 22.23
CA SER A 242 -17.06 -0.49 22.54
C SER A 242 -16.60 -1.94 22.82
N LEU A 243 -15.31 -2.25 22.66
CA LEU A 243 -14.76 -3.59 22.85
C LEU A 243 -13.88 -3.66 24.11
N THR A 244 -14.26 -4.52 25.05
CA THR A 244 -13.52 -4.75 26.31
C THR A 244 -12.41 -5.79 26.12
N LYS A 245 -11.19 -5.50 26.56
CA LYS A 245 -10.02 -6.38 26.38
C LYS A 245 -10.20 -7.79 26.98
N GLU A 246 -11.03 -7.92 28.03
CA GLU A 246 -11.34 -9.19 28.70
C GLU A 246 -12.02 -10.22 27.78
N SER A 247 -12.83 -9.76 26.80
CA SER A 247 -13.50 -10.63 25.82
C SER A 247 -12.70 -10.82 24.52
N THR A 248 -11.39 -10.51 24.53
CA THR A 248 -10.55 -10.52 23.32
C THR A 248 -9.29 -11.38 23.44
N GLN A 249 -8.94 -12.01 22.32
CA GLN A 249 -7.70 -12.76 22.10
C GLN A 249 -6.69 -11.86 21.39
N VAL A 250 -5.40 -12.23 21.47
CA VAL A 250 -4.35 -11.61 20.64
C VAL A 250 -4.69 -11.82 19.16
N ASN A 251 -4.55 -10.78 18.34
CA ASN A 251 -4.66 -10.91 16.89
C ASN A 251 -3.45 -11.71 16.34
N PRO A 252 -3.65 -12.91 15.74
CA PRO A 252 -2.54 -13.75 15.28
C PRO A 252 -1.61 -13.04 14.29
N MET A 253 -2.15 -12.11 13.49
CA MET A 253 -1.43 -11.44 12.40
C MET A 253 -0.24 -10.56 12.82
N PHE A 254 -0.06 -10.30 14.12
CA PHE A 254 1.09 -9.58 14.67
C PHE A 254 2.21 -10.49 15.21
N VAL A 255 2.00 -11.81 15.22
CA VAL A 255 2.95 -12.80 15.74
C VAL A 255 3.76 -13.41 14.59
N THR A 256 5.06 -13.61 14.79
CA THR A 256 5.97 -14.28 13.85
C THR A 256 6.32 -15.71 14.30
N PRO A 257 6.79 -16.61 13.40
CA PRO A 257 7.01 -18.04 13.69
C PRO A 257 8.00 -18.36 14.82
N ASP A 258 8.85 -17.42 15.19
CA ASP A 258 9.75 -17.48 16.35
C ASP A 258 9.05 -17.16 17.69
N GLY A 259 7.74 -16.93 17.69
CA GLY A 259 6.93 -16.64 18.87
C GLY A 259 7.08 -15.21 19.39
N HIS A 260 7.71 -14.33 18.61
CA HIS A 260 7.89 -12.90 18.90
C HIS A 260 6.84 -12.02 18.22
N VAL A 261 6.74 -10.78 18.68
CA VAL A 261 5.78 -9.78 18.19
C VAL A 261 6.54 -8.54 17.74
N ARG A 262 6.59 -8.33 16.42
CA ARG A 262 7.37 -7.25 15.79
C ARG A 262 6.45 -6.16 15.26
N MET A 263 6.04 -5.24 16.13
CA MET A 263 5.29 -4.05 15.73
C MET A 263 6.25 -2.94 15.27
N HIS A 264 5.91 -2.28 14.15
CA HIS A 264 6.60 -1.05 13.76
C HIS A 264 6.07 0.12 14.61
N TRP A 265 6.93 1.07 15.00
CA TRP A 265 6.51 2.25 15.78
C TRP A 265 5.51 3.15 15.02
N GLY A 266 5.60 3.14 13.69
CA GLY A 266 4.63 3.77 12.77
C GLY A 266 3.35 2.95 12.53
N LEU A 267 3.12 1.86 13.27
CA LEU A 267 1.83 1.19 13.32
C LEU A 267 0.84 2.10 14.06
N ASP A 268 0.14 2.93 13.30
CA ASP A 268 -1.00 3.67 13.77
C ASP A 268 -2.08 3.63 12.66
N PRO A 269 -3.32 3.21 13.00
CA PRO A 269 -4.41 3.11 12.05
C PRO A 269 -4.72 4.44 11.36
N LEU A 270 -4.56 5.59 12.00
CA LEU A 270 -5.00 6.88 11.46
C LEU A 270 -4.11 7.41 10.33
N LEU A 271 -2.81 7.12 10.35
CA LEU A 271 -1.79 7.87 9.59
C LEU A 271 -1.92 7.78 8.06
N GLY A 272 -2.51 6.69 7.57
CA GLY A 272 -2.61 6.38 6.14
C GLY A 272 -3.99 6.64 5.51
N PHE A 273 -4.79 7.53 6.09
CA PHE A 273 -6.11 7.91 5.56
C PHE A 273 -6.20 9.43 5.33
N PRO A 274 -6.98 9.91 4.34
CA PRO A 274 -7.26 11.34 4.18
C PRO A 274 -8.23 11.81 5.28
N LEU A 275 -7.71 12.21 6.43
CA LEU A 275 -8.48 12.70 7.57
C LEU A 275 -9.03 14.11 7.35
N ALA A 276 -8.61 14.83 6.30
CA ALA A 276 -9.06 16.19 6.02
C ALA A 276 -10.59 16.30 5.94
N GLU A 277 -11.24 15.26 5.40
CA GLU A 277 -12.69 15.12 5.29
C GLU A 277 -13.42 15.08 6.65
N ALA A 278 -12.73 14.81 7.77
CA ALA A 278 -13.31 14.89 9.12
C ALA A 278 -13.39 16.32 9.68
N TYR A 279 -12.77 17.29 8.99
CA TYR A 279 -12.64 18.69 9.40
C TYR A 279 -13.23 19.67 8.38
N THR A 280 -13.34 19.29 7.12
CA THR A 280 -14.05 20.05 6.07
C THR A 280 -15.53 19.71 6.05
N ARG A 281 -16.41 20.71 5.87
CA ARG A 281 -17.82 20.44 5.61
C ARG A 281 -18.03 19.82 4.24
N MET A 282 -18.75 18.70 4.19
CA MET A 282 -19.12 18.02 2.95
C MET A 282 -20.54 18.44 2.52
N VAL A 283 -20.85 18.35 1.22
CA VAL A 283 -22.19 18.71 0.71
C VAL A 283 -23.25 17.69 1.14
N ASP A 284 -22.87 16.42 1.19
CA ASP A 284 -23.74 15.27 1.49
C ASP A 284 -23.58 14.78 2.95
N GLU A 285 -23.40 15.69 3.91
CA GLU A 285 -23.32 15.33 5.33
C GLU A 285 -24.62 14.69 5.84
N PRO A 286 -24.55 13.55 6.55
CA PRO A 286 -25.71 12.99 7.24
C PRO A 286 -26.31 13.97 8.26
N GLU A 287 -27.64 14.01 8.38
CA GLU A 287 -28.30 14.84 9.40
C GLU A 287 -27.74 14.53 10.80
N GLY A 288 -27.24 15.58 11.48
CA GLY A 288 -26.60 15.46 12.78
C GLY A 288 -25.07 15.27 12.77
N TRP A 289 -24.41 15.10 11.62
CA TRP A 289 -22.93 15.02 11.58
C TRP A 289 -22.26 16.32 12.05
N GLY A 290 -22.94 17.46 11.86
CA GLY A 290 -22.57 18.77 12.41
C GLY A 290 -23.08 19.08 13.83
N ALA A 291 -23.71 18.14 14.54
CA ALA A 291 -24.22 18.36 15.90
C ALA A 291 -23.13 18.19 16.99
N ASP A 292 -23.28 18.89 18.11
CA ASP A 292 -22.35 18.87 19.26
C ASP A 292 -22.26 17.50 19.97
N ASP A 293 -23.23 16.61 19.74
CA ASP A 293 -23.37 15.31 20.43
C ASP A 293 -22.42 14.22 19.88
N VAL A 294 -21.81 14.43 18.71
CA VAL A 294 -20.84 13.50 18.10
C VAL A 294 -19.42 14.05 18.26
N SER A 295 -18.62 13.47 19.16
CA SER A 295 -17.25 13.95 19.39
C SER A 295 -16.34 13.75 18.18
N SER A 296 -15.38 14.66 17.98
CA SER A 296 -14.43 14.63 16.84
C SER A 296 -13.69 13.29 16.71
N ARG A 297 -13.44 12.59 17.84
CA ARG A 297 -12.88 11.23 17.86
C ARG A 297 -13.76 10.22 17.12
N GLN A 298 -15.08 10.29 17.32
CA GLN A 298 -16.04 9.40 16.64
C GLN A 298 -16.10 9.71 15.13
N LYS A 299 -16.03 11.00 14.74
CA LYS A 299 -16.01 11.39 13.32
C LYS A 299 -14.76 10.86 12.61
N VAL A 300 -13.57 11.04 13.20
CA VAL A 300 -12.30 10.51 12.68
C VAL A 300 -12.32 8.98 12.57
N VAL A 301 -12.77 8.27 13.62
CA VAL A 301 -12.85 6.79 13.60
C VAL A 301 -13.85 6.30 12.55
N ALA A 302 -15.01 6.93 12.43
CA ALA A 302 -16.02 6.58 11.43
C ALA A 302 -15.52 6.82 10.00
N LEU A 303 -14.88 7.97 9.73
CA LEU A 303 -14.26 8.26 8.43
C LEU A 303 -13.20 7.21 8.05
N VAL A 304 -12.28 6.91 8.98
CA VAL A 304 -11.21 5.93 8.76
C VAL A 304 -11.77 4.54 8.46
N MET A 305 -12.74 4.07 9.24
CA MET A 305 -13.38 2.77 8.99
C MET A 305 -14.23 2.76 7.71
N GLY A 306 -14.86 3.89 7.35
CA GLY A 306 -15.62 4.06 6.11
C GLY A 306 -14.74 4.07 4.85
N LYS A 307 -13.64 4.83 4.86
CA LYS A 307 -12.65 4.86 3.76
C LYS A 307 -12.01 3.49 3.55
N PHE A 308 -11.65 2.79 4.63
CA PHE A 308 -11.14 1.42 4.54
C PHE A 308 -12.16 0.46 3.93
N ALA A 309 -13.43 0.53 4.36
CA ALA A 309 -14.51 -0.27 3.77
C ALA A 309 -14.73 0.02 2.27
N ALA A 310 -14.66 1.30 1.87
CA ALA A 310 -14.77 1.70 0.47
C ALA A 310 -13.59 1.20 -0.39
N TRP A 311 -12.36 1.29 0.10
CA TRP A 311 -11.19 0.73 -0.59
C TRP A 311 -11.23 -0.80 -0.68
N CYS A 312 -11.70 -1.46 0.38
CA CYS A 312 -11.97 -2.89 0.39
C CYS A 312 -13.03 -3.29 -0.66
N GLN A 313 -14.10 -2.50 -0.82
CA GLN A 313 -15.11 -2.73 -1.84
C GLN A 313 -14.53 -2.53 -3.24
N SER A 314 -13.81 -1.43 -3.49
CA SER A 314 -13.16 -1.15 -4.78
C SER A 314 -12.19 -2.27 -5.20
N PHE A 315 -11.50 -2.91 -4.25
CA PHE A 315 -10.69 -4.10 -4.52
C PHE A 315 -11.55 -5.33 -4.89
N LYS A 316 -12.69 -5.57 -4.22
CA LYS A 316 -13.61 -6.66 -4.59
C LYS A 316 -14.15 -6.48 -6.01
N ASP A 317 -14.49 -5.24 -6.37
CA ASP A 317 -15.05 -4.91 -7.68
C ASP A 317 -14.00 -5.14 -8.79
N ALA A 318 -12.82 -4.52 -8.66
CA ALA A 318 -11.71 -4.72 -9.59
C ALA A 318 -11.25 -6.20 -9.67
N TRP A 319 -11.29 -6.93 -8.56
CA TRP A 319 -11.01 -8.37 -8.56
C TRP A 319 -12.06 -9.18 -9.33
N ALA A 320 -13.35 -8.85 -9.19
CA ALA A 320 -14.44 -9.53 -9.89
C ALA A 320 -14.43 -9.25 -11.41
N GLU A 321 -14.00 -8.05 -11.81
CA GLU A 321 -13.70 -7.69 -13.20
C GLU A 321 -12.45 -8.37 -13.76
N GLY A 322 -11.57 -8.88 -12.89
CA GLY A 322 -10.23 -9.36 -13.26
C GLY A 322 -9.25 -8.23 -13.58
N SER A 323 -9.58 -6.98 -13.26
CA SER A 323 -8.85 -5.76 -13.65
C SER A 323 -7.62 -5.46 -12.77
N VAL A 324 -7.27 -6.31 -11.78
CA VAL A 324 -6.13 -6.09 -10.87
C VAL A 324 -5.28 -7.34 -10.64
N VAL A 325 -3.97 -7.23 -10.87
CA VAL A 325 -2.96 -8.28 -10.64
C VAL A 325 -1.88 -7.77 -9.68
N THR A 326 -1.52 -8.60 -8.69
CA THR A 326 -0.60 -8.25 -7.60
C THR A 326 0.55 -9.28 -7.54
N ARG A 327 1.80 -8.84 -7.65
CA ARG A 327 3.01 -9.67 -7.74
C ARG A 327 3.93 -9.40 -6.54
N TRP A 328 4.11 -10.39 -5.68
CA TRP A 328 4.70 -10.22 -4.35
C TRP A 328 6.15 -10.74 -4.28
N PHE A 329 7.03 -10.01 -3.60
CA PHE A 329 8.46 -10.30 -3.49
C PHE A 329 9.04 -10.06 -2.08
N VAL A 330 9.75 -11.05 -1.55
CA VAL A 330 10.47 -10.99 -0.27
C VAL A 330 11.99 -11.04 -0.51
N GLY A 331 12.70 -9.97 -0.17
CA GLY A 331 14.16 -9.86 -0.32
C GLY A 331 14.68 -8.46 -0.02
N ASP A 332 15.59 -7.96 -0.86
CA ASP A 332 16.17 -6.61 -0.81
C ASP A 332 15.73 -5.81 -2.04
N ALA A 333 15.26 -4.58 -1.82
CA ALA A 333 14.68 -3.72 -2.85
C ALA A 333 15.69 -3.26 -3.92
N VAL A 334 16.95 -3.05 -3.57
CA VAL A 334 18.01 -2.65 -4.52
C VAL A 334 18.43 -3.86 -5.37
N ALA A 335 18.55 -5.03 -4.74
CA ALA A 335 18.77 -6.28 -5.45
C ALA A 335 17.62 -6.58 -6.44
N PHE A 336 16.36 -6.39 -6.02
CA PHE A 336 15.18 -6.59 -6.86
C PHE A 336 15.13 -5.62 -8.04
N GLY A 337 15.35 -4.32 -7.82
CA GLY A 337 15.41 -3.32 -8.88
C GLY A 337 16.45 -3.68 -9.95
N HIS A 338 17.68 -4.01 -9.55
CA HIS A 338 18.71 -4.47 -10.50
C HIS A 338 18.38 -5.81 -11.18
N THR A 339 17.64 -6.71 -10.54
CA THR A 339 17.16 -7.94 -11.20
C THR A 339 16.11 -7.62 -12.27
N LEU A 340 15.18 -6.70 -12.02
CA LEU A 340 14.23 -6.22 -13.03
C LEU A 340 14.95 -5.54 -14.21
N GLN A 341 15.97 -4.72 -13.97
CA GLN A 341 16.82 -4.12 -15.03
C GLN A 341 17.49 -5.19 -15.91
N GLY A 342 18.00 -6.27 -15.31
CA GLY A 342 18.60 -7.39 -16.05
C GLY A 342 17.58 -8.07 -16.97
N LEU A 343 16.37 -8.32 -16.49
CA LEU A 343 15.30 -8.90 -17.30
C LEU A 343 14.82 -7.94 -18.40
N ALA A 344 14.62 -6.65 -18.08
CA ALA A 344 14.20 -5.61 -19.02
C ALA A 344 15.16 -5.44 -20.21
N SER A 345 16.46 -5.63 -19.97
CA SER A 345 17.51 -5.59 -21.00
C SER A 345 17.70 -6.92 -21.77
N GLY A 346 16.83 -7.91 -21.55
CA GLY A 346 16.92 -9.22 -22.20
C GLY A 346 18.08 -10.10 -21.70
N SER A 347 18.67 -9.78 -20.54
CA SER A 347 19.77 -10.57 -19.98
C SER A 347 19.27 -11.92 -19.45
N ILE A 348 19.48 -12.97 -20.23
CA ILE A 348 19.30 -14.38 -19.83
C ILE A 348 20.12 -14.70 -18.56
N ARG A 349 21.19 -13.94 -18.28
CA ARG A 349 21.90 -13.98 -17.00
C ARG A 349 21.16 -13.15 -15.97
N THR A 350 20.56 -13.82 -14.98
CA THR A 350 20.22 -13.20 -13.69
C THR A 350 21.46 -12.46 -13.17
N PRO A 351 21.38 -11.18 -12.75
CA PRO A 351 22.56 -10.36 -12.44
C PRO A 351 23.34 -10.73 -11.15
N HIS A 352 23.22 -11.98 -10.70
CA HIS A 352 23.98 -12.60 -9.59
C HIS A 352 23.93 -11.88 -8.23
N TRP A 353 23.00 -10.96 -8.03
CA TRP A 353 22.71 -10.37 -6.73
C TRP A 353 22.31 -11.45 -5.71
N TYR A 354 22.71 -11.22 -4.46
CA TYR A 354 22.18 -11.95 -3.32
C TYR A 354 20.81 -11.39 -2.94
N ARG A 355 19.91 -12.26 -2.48
CA ARG A 355 18.52 -11.88 -2.16
C ARG A 355 18.41 -10.86 -1.03
N SER A 356 19.32 -10.89 -0.06
CA SER A 356 19.46 -9.83 0.93
C SER A 356 20.84 -9.77 1.56
N ARG A 357 21.12 -8.66 2.24
CA ARG A 357 22.40 -8.34 2.91
C ARG A 357 22.86 -9.37 3.96
N HIS A 358 22.02 -10.33 4.32
CA HIS A 358 22.28 -11.36 5.34
C HIS A 358 22.21 -12.79 4.79
N SER A 359 22.11 -12.98 3.47
CA SER A 359 21.97 -14.30 2.86
C SER A 359 22.83 -14.47 1.62
N PHE A 360 23.58 -15.57 1.53
CA PHE A 360 24.28 -15.95 0.29
C PHE A 360 23.36 -16.61 -0.76
N ARG A 361 22.03 -16.64 -0.53
CA ARG A 361 21.06 -17.15 -1.50
C ARG A 361 20.96 -16.21 -2.71
N PRO A 362 21.22 -16.67 -3.95
CA PRO A 362 21.05 -15.84 -5.13
C PRO A 362 19.60 -15.39 -5.31
N LEU A 363 19.44 -14.19 -5.85
CA LEU A 363 18.17 -13.68 -6.33
C LEU A 363 17.90 -14.22 -7.74
N LYS A 364 16.83 -15.01 -7.85
CA LYS A 364 16.22 -15.46 -9.10
C LYS A 364 14.71 -15.24 -8.96
N LEU A 365 14.09 -14.67 -9.98
CA LEU A 365 12.64 -14.69 -10.17
C LEU A 365 12.30 -15.96 -10.94
N ASP A 366 11.61 -16.90 -10.29
CA ASP A 366 11.23 -18.21 -10.86
C ASP A 366 9.71 -18.42 -10.93
N GLY A 367 8.94 -17.34 -10.76
CA GLY A 367 7.53 -17.27 -11.16
C GLY A 367 7.32 -17.42 -12.67
N GLU A 368 6.15 -17.95 -13.05
CA GLU A 368 5.77 -18.15 -14.46
C GLU A 368 5.56 -16.82 -15.20
N ASP A 369 5.11 -15.77 -14.51
CA ASP A 369 5.01 -14.39 -15.00
C ASP A 369 6.37 -13.83 -15.51
N TYR A 370 7.51 -14.39 -15.08
CA TYR A 370 8.85 -13.95 -15.48
C TYR A 370 9.53 -14.86 -16.52
N GLN A 371 8.79 -15.80 -17.14
CA GLN A 371 9.31 -16.64 -18.24
C GLN A 371 8.97 -16.05 -19.62
N PRO A 372 9.78 -16.29 -20.68
CA PRO A 372 9.56 -15.69 -22.01
C PRO A 372 8.27 -16.12 -22.71
N ASP A 373 7.67 -17.23 -22.28
CA ASP A 373 6.46 -17.87 -22.80
C ASP A 373 5.23 -17.68 -21.89
N SER A 374 5.29 -16.72 -20.96
CA SER A 374 4.20 -16.45 -20.01
C SER A 374 2.92 -15.95 -20.68
N SER A 375 1.77 -16.48 -20.26
CA SER A 375 0.45 -15.96 -20.60
C SER A 375 0.05 -14.71 -19.80
N THR A 376 0.76 -14.39 -18.71
CA THR A 376 0.50 -13.23 -17.84
C THR A 376 1.82 -12.55 -17.45
N PRO A 377 2.60 -12.06 -18.43
CA PRO A 377 3.95 -11.56 -18.20
C PRO A 377 3.98 -10.45 -17.15
N ALA A 378 4.99 -10.48 -16.29
CA ALA A 378 5.23 -9.43 -15.32
C ALA A 378 5.78 -8.17 -16.01
N PRO A 379 5.37 -6.96 -15.59
CA PRO A 379 5.96 -5.74 -16.09
C PRO A 379 7.43 -5.65 -15.68
N LEU A 380 8.25 -5.16 -16.61
CA LEU A 380 9.66 -4.89 -16.43
C LEU A 380 9.99 -3.39 -16.59
N SER A 381 8.98 -2.58 -16.90
CA SER A 381 8.98 -1.13 -16.79
C SER A 381 7.67 -0.65 -16.16
N PHE A 382 7.66 0.53 -15.53
CA PHE A 382 6.57 1.00 -14.69
C PHE A 382 6.31 2.49 -14.84
N MET A 383 5.04 2.88 -14.96
CA MET A 383 4.62 4.29 -14.99
C MET A 383 4.77 4.91 -13.60
N VAL A 384 4.40 4.19 -12.54
CA VAL A 384 4.57 4.67 -11.17
C VAL A 384 5.57 3.80 -10.44
N ILE A 385 6.57 4.43 -9.82
CA ILE A 385 7.43 3.78 -8.84
C ILE A 385 7.26 4.52 -7.51
N ASP A 386 6.92 3.83 -6.44
CA ASP A 386 6.98 4.37 -5.07
C ASP A 386 8.04 3.59 -4.29
N THR A 387 9.02 4.28 -3.73
CA THR A 387 10.07 3.66 -2.91
C THR A 387 9.87 3.91 -1.42
N SER A 388 8.73 4.46 -1.02
CA SER A 388 8.44 4.87 0.36
C SER A 388 9.63 5.63 0.97
N ASN A 389 9.91 5.43 2.26
CA ASN A 389 11.04 6.04 2.96
C ASN A 389 12.38 5.30 2.80
N LEU A 390 12.57 4.43 1.81
CA LEU A 390 13.80 3.64 1.66
C LEU A 390 15.08 4.48 1.52
N ILE A 391 14.96 5.74 1.10
CA ILE A 391 16.11 6.61 0.94
C ILE A 391 16.74 7.05 2.27
N ASP A 392 16.01 6.97 3.40
CA ASP A 392 16.54 7.17 4.76
C ASP A 392 17.51 6.03 5.19
N ASP A 393 17.16 4.78 4.86
CA ASP A 393 17.87 3.56 5.32
C ASP A 393 18.88 3.00 4.31
N LEU A 394 18.64 3.20 3.00
CA LEU A 394 19.47 2.68 1.90
C LEU A 394 20.23 3.78 1.15
N GLY A 395 19.87 5.05 1.32
CA GLY A 395 20.44 6.20 0.61
C GLY A 395 19.85 6.39 -0.79
N ALA A 396 19.44 7.63 -1.11
CA ALA A 396 18.73 7.94 -2.36
C ALA A 396 19.49 7.52 -3.63
N LEU A 397 20.82 7.67 -3.66
CA LEU A 397 21.62 7.26 -4.82
C LEU A 397 21.48 5.76 -5.13
N ASN A 398 21.51 4.88 -4.12
CA ASN A 398 21.38 3.43 -4.32
C ASN A 398 19.98 3.07 -4.81
N VAL A 399 18.94 3.68 -4.23
CA VAL A 399 17.54 3.45 -4.60
C VAL A 399 17.27 3.92 -6.02
N LEU A 400 17.69 5.13 -6.39
CA LEU A 400 17.48 5.70 -7.73
C LEU A 400 18.27 4.97 -8.81
N VAL A 401 19.49 4.50 -8.52
CA VAL A 401 20.27 3.65 -9.43
C VAL A 401 19.57 2.29 -9.67
N ALA A 402 18.88 1.75 -8.67
CA ALA A 402 18.11 0.51 -8.80
C ALA A 402 16.74 0.68 -9.50
N THR A 403 16.16 1.89 -9.53
CA THR A 403 14.78 2.14 -9.99
C THR A 403 14.65 3.00 -11.24
N SER A 404 15.49 4.03 -11.43
CA SER A 404 15.43 4.91 -12.62
C SER A 404 15.39 4.14 -13.95
N PRO A 405 16.21 3.09 -14.18
CA PRO A 405 16.22 2.42 -15.48
C PRO A 405 14.97 1.59 -15.77
N VAL A 406 14.14 1.24 -14.78
CA VAL A 406 12.84 0.58 -14.98
C VAL A 406 11.65 1.56 -14.98
N LEU A 407 11.84 2.84 -14.66
CA LEU A 407 10.81 3.86 -14.86
C LEU A 407 10.51 4.01 -16.36
N GLU A 408 9.24 4.00 -16.75
CA GLU A 408 8.83 4.16 -18.16
C GLU A 408 9.35 5.46 -18.79
N ASN A 409 9.51 5.46 -20.12
CA ASN A 409 9.86 6.65 -20.89
C ASN A 409 8.60 7.44 -21.31
N ASN A 410 7.73 7.74 -20.34
CA ASN A 410 6.43 8.39 -20.51
C ASN A 410 6.39 9.70 -19.70
N LEU A 411 5.73 10.75 -20.21
CA LEU A 411 5.57 12.04 -19.52
C LEU A 411 4.75 11.91 -18.22
N ALA A 412 3.80 10.97 -18.18
CA ALA A 412 3.05 10.63 -16.98
C ALA A 412 3.92 9.94 -15.92
N ALA A 413 4.95 9.19 -16.34
CA ALA A 413 5.74 8.34 -15.45
C ALA A 413 6.43 9.13 -14.32
N THR A 414 6.36 8.61 -13.10
CA THR A 414 6.82 9.30 -11.88
C THR A 414 7.39 8.30 -10.88
N LEU A 415 8.60 8.55 -10.41
CA LEU A 415 9.25 7.85 -9.31
C LEU A 415 9.13 8.73 -8.05
N TYR A 416 8.57 8.19 -6.97
CA TYR A 416 8.39 8.84 -5.67
C TYR A 416 9.39 8.31 -4.65
N THR A 417 10.01 9.22 -3.89
CA THR A 417 10.86 8.89 -2.73
C THR A 417 10.42 9.73 -1.54
N GLU A 418 10.24 9.14 -0.37
CA GLU A 418 9.86 9.84 0.88
C GLU A 418 11.09 10.02 1.78
N ILE A 419 11.27 11.20 2.37
CA ILE A 419 12.19 11.44 3.49
C ILE A 419 11.33 11.53 4.76
N LEU A 420 11.66 10.74 5.79
CA LEU A 420 11.04 10.82 7.13
C LEU A 420 12.02 11.32 8.21
N THR A 421 13.32 11.32 7.92
CA THR A 421 14.39 11.61 8.88
C THR A 421 15.23 12.78 8.39
N ARG A 422 15.42 13.83 9.22
CA ARG A 422 16.31 14.95 8.86
C ARG A 422 17.75 14.66 9.24
N TYR A 423 18.66 14.69 8.27
CA TYR A 423 20.09 14.52 8.52
C TYR A 423 20.82 15.88 8.55
N HIS A 424 20.32 16.88 7.80
CA HIS A 424 20.98 18.19 7.62
C HIS A 424 20.21 19.38 8.23
N ARG A 425 20.88 20.50 8.50
CA ARG A 425 20.27 21.65 9.22
C ARG A 425 19.45 22.56 8.33
N THR A 426 19.72 22.57 7.03
CA THR A 426 18.97 23.36 6.03
C THR A 426 18.49 22.47 4.88
N TYR A 427 17.42 22.87 4.19
CA TYR A 427 16.95 22.14 3.00
C TYR A 427 17.97 22.17 1.86
N LYS A 428 18.78 23.24 1.78
CA LYS A 428 19.91 23.28 0.86
C LYS A 428 20.96 22.22 1.20
N GLU A 429 21.37 22.11 2.46
CA GLU A 429 22.32 21.06 2.87
C GLU A 429 21.76 19.66 2.62
N GLU A 430 20.46 19.43 2.87
CA GLU A 430 19.82 18.13 2.59
C GLU A 430 19.90 17.82 1.07
N ALA A 431 19.48 18.76 0.22
CA ALA A 431 19.54 18.62 -1.24
C ALA A 431 20.97 18.49 -1.80
N ASP A 432 21.93 19.26 -1.26
CA ASP A 432 23.35 19.22 -1.65
C ASP A 432 24.02 17.88 -1.29
N ASN A 433 23.46 17.11 -0.34
CA ASN A 433 24.01 15.82 0.11
C ASN A 433 23.17 14.60 -0.32
N LEU A 434 21.89 14.76 -0.68
CA LEU A 434 20.94 13.69 -1.01
C LEU A 434 21.47 12.67 -2.02
N LEU A 435 22.20 13.13 -3.03
CA LEU A 435 22.83 12.30 -4.07
C LEU A 435 24.36 12.23 -3.97
N CYS A 436 24.93 12.50 -2.79
CA CYS A 436 26.37 12.54 -2.52
C CYS A 436 27.16 13.50 -3.45
N GLY A 437 26.50 14.55 -3.94
CA GLY A 437 27.04 15.51 -4.91
C GLY A 437 25.95 16.46 -5.42
N PRO A 438 26.29 17.42 -6.30
CA PRO A 438 25.35 18.44 -6.76
C PRO A 438 24.09 17.84 -7.38
N LEU A 439 22.95 18.04 -6.72
CA LEU A 439 21.67 17.38 -7.00
C LEU A 439 21.34 17.30 -8.49
N SER A 440 21.30 18.45 -9.18
CA SER A 440 20.93 18.53 -10.61
C SER A 440 21.91 17.78 -11.52
N THR A 441 23.20 17.75 -11.17
CA THR A 441 24.22 17.03 -11.95
C THR A 441 24.07 15.52 -11.77
N VAL A 442 23.90 15.04 -10.54
CA VAL A 442 23.77 13.59 -10.28
C VAL A 442 22.42 13.07 -10.77
N ALA A 443 21.33 13.83 -10.60
CA ALA A 443 20.02 13.48 -11.15
C ALA A 443 20.08 13.35 -12.69
N LEU A 444 20.72 14.30 -13.39
CA LEU A 444 20.87 14.25 -14.84
C LEU A 444 21.68 13.02 -15.30
N LEU A 445 22.73 12.64 -14.57
CA LEU A 445 23.49 11.41 -14.82
C LEU A 445 22.67 10.13 -14.59
N LEU A 446 21.64 10.18 -13.74
CA LEU A 446 20.66 9.10 -13.53
C LEU A 446 19.49 9.14 -14.55
N GLY A 447 19.51 10.07 -15.51
CA GLY A 447 18.44 10.27 -16.48
C GLY A 447 17.17 10.90 -15.88
N LEU A 448 17.30 11.65 -14.79
CA LEU A 448 16.19 12.20 -14.00
C LEU A 448 16.34 13.70 -13.71
N PHE A 449 15.24 14.32 -13.31
CA PHE A 449 15.24 15.55 -12.53
C PHE A 449 14.25 15.41 -11.35
N CYS A 450 14.56 16.02 -10.20
CA CYS A 450 13.60 16.17 -9.11
C CYS A 450 12.69 17.37 -9.41
N VAL A 451 11.37 17.14 -9.45
CA VAL A 451 10.37 18.17 -9.79
C VAL A 451 10.40 19.32 -8.78
N GLU A 452 10.39 18.99 -7.49
CA GLU A 452 10.31 19.96 -6.39
C GLU A 452 11.49 20.94 -6.42
N HIS A 453 12.71 20.40 -6.45
CA HIS A 453 13.93 21.21 -6.50
C HIS A 453 14.13 21.94 -7.83
N SER A 454 13.65 21.41 -8.96
CA SER A 454 13.81 22.06 -10.27
C SER A 454 12.78 23.16 -10.52
N THR A 455 11.60 23.06 -9.92
CA THR A 455 10.52 24.07 -10.03
C THR A 455 10.46 25.03 -8.85
N ASN A 456 11.19 24.75 -7.77
CA ASN A 456 11.06 25.40 -6.46
C ASN A 456 9.60 25.39 -5.95
N THR A 457 8.93 24.24 -6.12
CA THR A 457 7.59 23.98 -5.59
C THR A 457 7.62 22.78 -4.64
N SER A 458 6.60 22.63 -3.81
CA SER A 458 6.31 21.35 -3.14
C SER A 458 4.81 21.05 -3.33
N PRO A 459 4.44 19.83 -3.79
CA PRO A 459 3.05 19.43 -3.92
C PRO A 459 2.44 19.05 -2.56
N TYR A 460 3.30 18.64 -1.63
CA TYR A 460 2.97 18.54 -0.23
C TYR A 460 2.90 19.97 0.32
N PRO A 461 1.86 20.32 1.08
CA PRO A 461 1.72 21.67 1.59
C PRO A 461 2.97 21.97 2.43
N SER A 462 3.66 23.09 2.11
CA SER A 462 4.99 23.48 2.60
C SER A 462 5.02 23.90 4.09
N GLN A 463 4.19 23.23 4.87
CA GLN A 463 3.29 23.79 5.88
C GLN A 463 3.01 22.75 6.98
N ASP A 464 2.99 21.43 6.66
CA ASP A 464 2.94 20.30 7.62
C ASP A 464 3.72 20.58 8.93
N ALA A 465 4.92 21.12 8.76
CA ALA A 465 5.87 21.41 9.84
C ALA A 465 6.26 22.89 9.96
N MET A 466 5.63 23.81 9.22
CA MET A 466 5.70 25.26 9.54
C MET A 466 4.51 25.66 10.43
N THR A 467 3.32 25.18 10.10
CA THR A 467 2.05 25.54 10.75
C THR A 467 2.02 25.07 12.20
N TYR A 468 2.21 23.76 12.46
CA TYR A 468 2.34 23.31 13.85
C TYR A 468 3.60 23.90 14.53
N GLN A 469 4.65 24.28 13.79
CA GLN A 469 5.86 24.86 14.39
C GLN A 469 5.80 26.38 14.68
N MET A 470 4.60 26.98 14.71
CA MET A 470 4.31 28.04 15.69
C MET A 470 3.41 27.57 16.84
N MET A 471 2.43 26.69 16.57
CA MET A 471 1.53 26.08 17.54
C MET A 471 2.36 25.27 18.58
N LYS A 472 2.71 25.80 19.75
CA LYS A 472 1.86 26.58 20.64
C LYS A 472 2.59 27.68 21.41
N ASN A 473 3.90 27.91 21.16
CA ASN A 473 4.79 28.64 22.10
C ASN A 473 5.77 29.66 21.50
N GLY A 474 5.88 29.80 20.17
CA GLY A 474 6.59 30.93 19.55
C GLY A 474 8.14 30.92 19.52
N SER A 475 8.69 31.06 18.31
CA SER A 475 9.88 31.89 18.00
C SER A 475 11.19 31.72 18.81
N ALA A 476 11.53 30.53 19.29
CA ALA A 476 12.89 30.23 19.72
C ALA A 476 13.31 28.79 19.31
N LYS A 477 14.28 28.67 18.40
CA LYS A 477 15.02 27.41 18.22
C LYS A 477 15.90 27.21 19.47
N PRO A 478 15.73 26.14 20.27
CA PRO A 478 16.75 25.79 21.25
C PRO A 478 18.00 25.40 20.45
N ARG A 479 19.15 26.01 20.76
CA ARG A 479 20.36 25.94 19.92
C ARG A 479 20.99 24.55 19.88
N ASP A 480 20.56 23.69 20.81
CA ASP A 480 21.25 22.48 21.23
C ASP A 480 20.50 21.20 20.85
N VAL A 481 19.35 21.30 20.17
CA VAL A 481 18.60 20.15 19.62
C VAL A 481 19.35 19.58 18.41
N PRO A 482 19.90 18.34 18.45
CA PRO A 482 20.53 17.74 17.28
C PRO A 482 19.52 17.52 16.13
N PRO A 483 19.94 17.61 14.85
CA PRO A 483 19.02 17.50 13.69
C PRO A 483 18.15 16.24 13.68
N LYS A 484 18.69 15.14 14.21
CA LYS A 484 18.07 13.80 14.30
C LYS A 484 16.75 13.73 15.08
N LEU A 485 16.33 14.80 15.74
CA LEU A 485 15.10 14.84 16.56
C LEU A 485 13.89 15.43 15.82
N TYR A 486 14.05 15.84 14.55
CA TYR A 486 12.95 16.26 13.68
C TYR A 486 12.66 15.20 12.61
N GLN A 487 11.41 14.77 12.54
CA GLN A 487 10.85 14.05 11.39
C GLN A 487 10.14 15.04 10.45
N PRO A 488 10.80 15.66 9.46
CA PRO A 488 10.10 16.24 8.32
C PRO A 488 9.41 15.11 7.54
N TYR A 489 8.37 15.44 6.79
CA TYR A 489 7.94 14.60 5.66
C TYR A 489 8.23 15.41 4.40
N GLU A 490 9.01 14.84 3.49
CA GLU A 490 9.31 15.44 2.20
C GLU A 490 9.28 14.33 1.15
N ARG A 491 8.22 14.30 0.34
CA ARG A 491 8.05 13.32 -0.73
C ARG A 491 8.38 13.96 -2.07
N LEU A 492 9.48 13.52 -2.65
CA LEU A 492 10.07 14.04 -3.88
C LEU A 492 9.58 13.21 -5.08
N ARG A 493 9.28 13.90 -6.18
CA ARG A 493 8.96 13.32 -7.49
C ARG A 493 10.18 13.42 -8.39
N TRP A 494 10.54 12.30 -9.00
CA TRP A 494 11.59 12.20 -9.98
C TRP A 494 10.98 11.81 -11.31
N LYS A 495 11.31 12.54 -12.37
CA LYS A 495 10.85 12.28 -13.74
C LYS A 495 12.02 12.27 -14.70
N ARG A 496 11.88 11.52 -15.80
CA ARG A 496 12.80 11.61 -16.94
C ARG A 496 12.63 12.99 -17.61
N PRO A 497 13.72 13.65 -18.05
CA PRO A 497 13.59 14.84 -18.90
C PRO A 497 12.97 14.44 -20.24
N ILE A 498 12.28 15.38 -20.89
CA ILE A 498 11.69 15.14 -22.21
C ILE A 498 12.83 14.94 -23.22
N ALA A 499 12.90 13.76 -23.83
CA ALA A 499 13.76 13.52 -24.98
C ALA A 499 13.14 14.20 -26.21
N HIS A 500 13.94 15.03 -26.89
CA HIS A 500 13.63 15.66 -28.18
C HIS A 500 14.30 14.88 -29.33
#